data_AF-A0A6P8EL13-F1
#
_entry.id   AF-A0A6P8EL13-F1
#
_cell.length_a   1.000
_cell.length_b   1.000
_cell.length_c   1.000
_cell.angle_alpha   90.00
_cell.angle_beta   90.00
_cell.angle_gamma   90.00
#
_symmetry.space_group_name_H-M   'P 1'
#
loop_
_entity.id
_entity.type
_entity.pdbx_description
1 polymer ?
#
loop_
_entity_poly.entity_id
_entity_poly.type
_entity_poly.pdbx_seq_one_letter_code
_entity_poly.pdbx_strand_id
1 'polypeptide(L)'
;MHHQVVPELIAEISGTGTVSAVRLRSRSLDAIKFLPRLNAESKCLSFDWPSLVSVDLNEEAMETVAEEQKIEPGEGDVWEPCVGMVFESEDAARKFYTEYARRAGFAVRVLDRQRSSTDGRTLSLRLGCNKEGFKRPGRRGSDGVENKKRNRGASFREGCNAAILVKRERAEKRGVEMWMVARFVKEHYHPLLASTNGFSTTPVGDKDKKIEELKSEIERQNQLCEAYRQKLLRFASGVEQQNGELSLKVQIIVEKIRKFESETQRCK
;
A
#
# COMPACT_ATOMS: atom_id res chain seq x y z
N MET A 1 -40.60 -45.11 25.66
CA MET A 1 -39.69 -46.10 25.07
C MET A 1 -39.21 -45.56 23.74
N HIS A 2 -37.97 -45.10 23.65
CA HIS A 2 -37.15 -45.12 22.44
C HIS A 2 -35.71 -44.96 22.92
N HIS A 3 -35.03 -46.10 22.96
CA HIS A 3 -33.65 -46.26 23.36
C HIS A 3 -32.71 -45.62 22.32
N GLN A 4 -31.64 -44.99 22.84
CA GLN A 4 -30.41 -44.72 22.11
C GLN A 4 -29.87 -46.00 21.45
N VAL A 5 -29.34 -45.87 20.23
CA VAL A 5 -28.29 -46.76 19.71
C VAL A 5 -27.26 -45.88 19.03
N VAL A 6 -26.09 -45.80 19.67
CA VAL A 6 -24.85 -45.19 19.15
C VAL A 6 -24.11 -46.31 18.40
N PRO A 7 -23.58 -46.09 17.19
CA PRO A 7 -22.80 -47.12 16.51
C PRO A 7 -21.38 -47.21 17.07
N GLU A 8 -21.08 -48.40 17.59
CA GLU A 8 -19.77 -48.90 17.98
C GLU A 8 -19.23 -49.78 16.84
N LEU A 9 -18.02 -49.50 16.34
CA LEU A 9 -17.20 -50.41 15.51
C LEU A 9 -15.74 -50.06 15.81
N ILE A 10 -15.13 -50.71 16.82
CA ILE A 10 -14.40 -51.99 16.75
C ILE A 10 -13.24 -51.93 15.76
N ALA A 11 -12.04 -51.77 16.32
CA ALA A 11 -10.76 -51.89 15.64
C ALA A 11 -10.39 -53.38 15.51
N GLU A 12 -10.21 -53.84 14.27
CA GLU A 12 -9.58 -55.14 13.99
C GLU A 12 -8.06 -55.00 14.06
N ILE A 13 -7.44 -55.75 14.96
CA ILE A 13 -5.99 -55.89 15.06
C ILE A 13 -5.65 -57.27 14.51
N SER A 14 -5.27 -57.35 13.23
CA SER A 14 -4.58 -58.53 12.68
C SER A 14 -3.08 -58.28 12.75
N GLY A 15 -2.43 -58.99 13.69
CA GLY A 15 -0.98 -58.99 13.84
C GLY A 15 -0.30 -59.89 12.80
N THR A 16 0.60 -59.29 12.03
CA THR A 16 1.76 -60.00 11.45
C THR A 16 2.96 -59.08 11.56
N GLY A 17 3.96 -59.53 12.32
CA GLY A 17 5.14 -58.76 12.65
C GLY A 17 6.05 -58.54 11.45
N THR A 18 6.37 -57.28 11.20
CA THR A 18 7.67 -56.85 10.69
C THR A 18 8.02 -55.53 11.38
N VAL A 19 9.08 -55.54 12.19
CA VAL A 19 9.62 -54.33 12.83
C VAL A 19 10.34 -53.52 11.76
N SER A 20 9.65 -52.53 11.20
CA SER A 20 10.31 -51.47 10.43
C SER A 20 10.59 -50.29 11.35
N ALA A 21 11.88 -50.04 11.57
CA ALA A 21 12.37 -48.89 12.33
C ALA A 21 11.89 -47.59 11.67
N VAL A 22 10.89 -46.92 12.26
CA VAL A 22 10.55 -45.55 11.88
C VAL A 22 11.60 -44.63 12.48
N ARG A 23 12.53 -44.23 11.62
CA ARG A 23 13.59 -43.26 11.91
C ARG A 23 12.96 -41.91 12.24
N LEU A 24 12.87 -41.59 13.54
CA LEU A 24 12.69 -40.22 14.01
C LEU A 24 13.84 -39.37 13.46
N ARG A 25 13.53 -38.46 12.54
CA ARG A 25 14.45 -37.36 12.23
C ARG A 25 14.30 -36.31 13.30
N SER A 26 15.05 -36.47 14.38
CA SER A 26 15.49 -35.34 15.19
C SER A 26 16.53 -34.54 14.40
N ARG A 27 16.26 -33.25 14.18
CA ARG A 27 17.26 -32.20 13.92
C ARG A 27 16.79 -31.00 14.73
N SER A 28 17.30 -30.89 15.94
CA SER A 28 18.37 -29.95 16.32
C SER A 28 17.74 -28.74 16.98
N LEU A 29 17.72 -28.81 18.31
CA LEU A 29 17.75 -27.66 19.19
C LEU A 29 19.13 -27.04 19.04
N ASP A 30 19.22 -25.83 18.50
CA ASP A 30 20.41 -24.99 18.67
C ASP A 30 19.99 -23.52 18.84
N ALA A 31 20.30 -23.02 20.04
CA ALA A 31 20.63 -21.64 20.39
C ALA A 31 19.55 -20.54 20.25
N ILE A 32 18.78 -20.40 21.33
CA ILE A 32 18.60 -19.08 21.95
C ILE A 32 19.96 -18.66 22.52
N LYS A 33 20.62 -17.69 21.90
CA LYS A 33 21.65 -16.80 22.48
C LYS A 33 22.02 -15.77 21.42
N PHE A 34 21.53 -14.55 21.61
CA PHE A 34 22.26 -13.27 21.49
C PHE A 34 21.23 -12.14 21.32
N LEU A 35 20.80 -11.60 22.46
CA LEU A 35 20.62 -10.16 22.57
C LEU A 35 22.01 -9.53 22.68
N PRO A 36 22.30 -8.45 21.96
CA PRO A 36 23.08 -7.34 22.49
C PRO A 36 22.12 -6.16 22.66
N ARG A 37 21.86 -5.77 23.90
CA ARG A 37 22.52 -4.63 24.57
C ARG A 37 22.37 -3.33 23.76
N LEU A 38 21.42 -2.52 24.23
CA LEU A 38 21.46 -1.07 24.18
C LEU A 38 22.88 -0.60 24.53
N ASN A 39 23.53 0.04 23.57
CA ASN A 39 24.46 1.12 23.85
C ASN A 39 23.93 2.36 23.15
N ALA A 40 23.58 3.33 23.97
CA ALA A 40 23.39 4.71 23.57
C ALA A 40 24.70 5.20 22.97
N GLU A 41 24.64 5.73 21.75
CA GLU A 41 25.54 6.77 21.27
C GLU A 41 24.83 7.50 20.13
N SER A 42 24.11 8.53 20.58
CA SER A 42 23.50 9.56 19.78
C SER A 42 24.55 10.26 18.93
N LYS A 43 24.50 10.06 17.61
CA LYS A 43 24.99 11.04 16.64
C LYS A 43 23.86 11.33 15.66
N CYS A 44 22.99 12.21 16.12
CA CYS A 44 22.21 13.07 15.25
C CYS A 44 23.20 13.81 14.36
N LEU A 45 23.26 13.46 13.07
CA LEU A 45 23.76 14.39 12.08
C LEU A 45 22.67 15.45 11.92
N SER A 46 22.89 16.54 12.64
CA SER A 46 22.26 17.84 12.45
C SER A 46 22.37 18.21 10.97
N PHE A 47 21.31 17.96 10.21
CA PHE A 47 21.09 18.71 8.99
C PHE A 47 20.48 20.04 9.41
N ASP A 48 21.38 20.99 9.67
CA ASP A 48 21.04 22.39 9.90
C ASP A 48 20.23 22.88 8.71
N TRP A 49 18.95 23.08 8.93
CA TRP A 49 18.11 23.88 8.05
C TRP A 49 18.39 25.34 8.41
N PRO A 50 19.08 26.12 7.55
CA PRO A 50 19.33 27.51 7.87
C PRO A 50 18.01 28.27 7.85
N SER A 51 17.74 28.90 8.99
CA SER A 51 16.80 30.00 9.14
C SER A 51 17.14 31.08 8.11
N LEU A 52 16.39 31.14 7.01
CA LEU A 52 16.46 32.26 6.09
C LEU A 52 15.56 33.36 6.67
N VAL A 53 16.20 34.22 7.44
CA VAL A 53 15.67 35.53 7.82
C VAL A 53 15.46 36.40 6.57
N SER A 54 14.40 37.18 6.66
CA SER A 54 13.90 38.16 5.71
C SER A 54 14.99 39.08 5.17
N VAL A 55 15.01 39.24 3.85
CA VAL A 55 15.63 40.39 3.19
C VAL A 55 14.51 41.37 2.84
N ASP A 56 14.46 42.47 3.58
CA ASP A 56 13.74 43.67 3.19
C ASP A 56 14.50 44.36 2.06
N LEU A 57 13.92 44.40 0.86
CA LEU A 57 14.27 45.40 -0.14
C LEU A 57 12.96 46.01 -0.65
N ASN A 58 12.68 47.16 -0.05
CA ASN A 58 11.62 48.09 -0.35
C ASN A 58 11.74 48.64 -1.78
N GLU A 59 10.57 48.82 -2.38
CA GLU A 59 10.30 49.47 -3.66
C GLU A 59 10.72 50.95 -3.65
N GLU A 60 11.25 51.42 -4.77
CA GLU A 60 10.96 52.78 -5.24
C GLU A 60 10.41 52.72 -6.67
N ALA A 61 9.33 53.46 -6.84
CA ALA A 61 8.40 53.49 -7.95
C ALA A 61 9.02 53.92 -9.29
N MET A 62 8.48 53.40 -10.40
CA MET A 62 8.04 54.28 -11.48
C MET A 62 7.04 53.60 -12.42
N GLU A 63 5.93 54.31 -12.58
CA GLU A 63 4.74 54.15 -13.41
C GLU A 63 5.05 54.04 -14.91
N THR A 64 4.34 53.18 -15.65
CA THR A 64 3.77 53.52 -16.96
C THR A 64 2.62 52.58 -17.34
N VAL A 65 1.53 53.23 -17.73
CA VAL A 65 0.22 52.73 -18.18
C VAL A 65 0.29 52.05 -19.55
N ALA A 66 -0.32 50.86 -19.66
CA ALA A 66 -1.00 50.38 -20.86
C ALA A 66 -1.97 49.26 -20.48
N GLU A 67 -3.22 49.46 -20.84
CA GLU A 67 -4.40 48.76 -20.36
C GLU A 67 -4.66 47.48 -21.18
N GLU A 68 -4.53 46.31 -20.55
CA GLU A 68 -5.13 45.07 -21.05
C GLU A 68 -5.91 44.43 -19.88
N GLN A 69 -7.18 44.16 -20.14
CA GLN A 69 -8.24 43.91 -19.18
C GLN A 69 -7.90 42.81 -18.16
N LYS A 70 -7.64 43.21 -16.91
CA LYS A 70 -7.59 42.32 -15.76
C LYS A 70 -9.01 41.92 -15.37
N ILE A 71 -9.46 40.76 -15.85
CA ILE A 71 -10.70 40.15 -15.38
C ILE A 71 -10.41 39.56 -13.99
N GLU A 72 -10.79 40.28 -12.95
CA GLU A 72 -10.89 39.76 -11.58
C GLU A 72 -12.02 38.71 -11.53
N PRO A 73 -11.77 37.47 -11.10
CA PRO A 73 -12.82 36.46 -10.98
C PRO A 73 -13.28 36.43 -9.53
N GLY A 74 -14.57 36.68 -9.33
CA GLY A 74 -15.24 36.36 -8.09
C GLY A 74 -15.01 34.90 -7.69
N GLU A 75 -14.92 34.68 -6.38
CA GLU A 75 -14.76 33.36 -5.75
C GLU A 75 -15.79 32.37 -6.30
N GLY A 76 -15.37 31.53 -7.24
CA GLY A 76 -16.22 30.50 -7.86
C GLY A 76 -15.97 30.26 -9.34
N ASP A 77 -15.28 31.17 -10.04
CA ASP A 77 -15.12 31.00 -11.49
C ASP A 77 -13.97 30.05 -11.84
N VAL A 78 -14.31 28.97 -12.56
CA VAL A 78 -13.31 28.04 -13.09
C VAL A 78 -12.72 28.70 -14.32
N TRP A 79 -11.47 29.17 -14.24
CA TRP A 79 -10.76 29.70 -15.40
C TRP A 79 -10.63 28.64 -16.49
N GLU A 80 -11.52 28.73 -17.48
CA GLU A 80 -11.61 27.76 -18.57
C GLU A 80 -10.51 28.03 -19.62
N PRO A 81 -9.79 26.99 -20.06
CA PRO A 81 -8.84 27.11 -21.15
C PRO A 81 -9.52 27.55 -22.46
N CYS A 82 -9.00 28.59 -23.09
CA CYS A 82 -9.43 29.05 -24.40
C CYS A 82 -8.38 28.75 -25.46
N VAL A 83 -8.82 28.42 -26.68
CA VAL A 83 -7.92 28.31 -27.83
C VAL A 83 -7.31 29.68 -28.12
N GLY A 84 -5.99 29.72 -28.33
CA GLY A 84 -5.25 30.97 -28.53
C GLY A 84 -4.61 31.54 -27.27
N MET A 85 -4.91 31.02 -26.07
CA MET A 85 -4.18 31.43 -24.86
C MET A 85 -2.69 31.13 -24.98
N VAL A 86 -1.85 32.10 -24.60
CA VAL A 86 -0.40 32.03 -24.71
C VAL A 86 0.24 31.92 -23.33
N PHE A 87 1.29 31.12 -23.22
CA PHE A 87 2.10 30.91 -22.03
C PHE A 87 3.58 31.10 -22.37
N GLU A 88 4.33 31.56 -21.38
CA GLU A 88 5.79 31.77 -21.51
C GLU A 88 6.58 30.46 -21.51
N SER A 89 6.00 29.34 -21.06
CA SER A 89 6.69 28.04 -20.98
C SER A 89 5.76 26.84 -21.05
N GLU A 90 6.34 25.67 -21.41
CA GLU A 90 5.68 24.35 -21.36
C GLU A 90 5.11 24.09 -19.95
N ASP A 91 5.86 24.46 -18.92
CA ASP A 91 5.51 24.23 -17.53
C ASP A 91 4.40 25.16 -17.05
N ALA A 92 4.38 26.43 -17.49
CA ALA A 92 3.29 27.36 -17.20
C ALA A 92 1.96 26.85 -17.78
N ALA A 93 1.97 26.41 -19.05
CA ALA A 93 0.80 25.82 -19.69
C ALA A 93 0.32 24.54 -18.96
N ARG A 94 1.24 23.68 -18.54
CA ARG A 94 0.92 22.47 -17.78
C ARG A 94 0.30 22.79 -16.42
N LYS A 95 0.87 23.77 -15.69
CA LYS A 95 0.34 24.21 -14.39
C LYS A 95 -1.06 24.77 -14.52
N PHE A 96 -1.29 25.63 -15.50
CA PHE A 96 -2.62 26.19 -15.79
C PHE A 96 -3.67 25.09 -16.02
N TYR A 97 -3.40 24.15 -16.92
CA TYR A 97 -4.36 23.06 -17.19
C TYR A 97 -4.55 22.11 -16.00
N THR A 98 -3.50 21.91 -15.20
CA THR A 98 -3.59 21.10 -13.97
C THR A 98 -4.50 21.77 -12.94
N GLU A 99 -4.40 23.09 -12.80
CA GLU A 99 -5.26 23.87 -11.92
C GLU A 99 -6.72 23.89 -12.41
N TYR A 100 -6.93 24.08 -13.71
CA TYR A 100 -8.25 23.91 -14.33
C TYR A 100 -8.84 22.53 -14.03
N ALA A 101 -8.07 21.46 -14.25
CA ALA A 101 -8.51 20.10 -14.00
C ALA A 101 -8.83 19.82 -12.53
N ARG A 102 -8.04 20.40 -11.62
CA ARG A 102 -8.28 20.33 -10.17
C ARG A 102 -9.63 20.92 -9.80
N ARG A 103 -9.97 22.09 -10.35
CA ARG A 103 -11.26 22.77 -10.13
C ARG A 103 -12.41 22.02 -10.81
N ALA A 104 -12.19 21.55 -12.04
CA ALA A 104 -13.16 20.76 -12.80
C ALA A 104 -13.37 19.34 -12.25
N GLY A 105 -12.50 18.83 -11.39
CA GLY A 105 -12.70 17.54 -10.72
C GLY A 105 -12.13 16.32 -11.45
N PHE A 106 -11.03 16.49 -12.21
CA PHE A 106 -10.32 15.38 -12.85
C PHE A 106 -8.80 15.47 -12.70
N ALA A 107 -8.13 14.32 -12.86
CA ALA A 107 -6.68 14.25 -12.86
C ALA A 107 -6.11 14.32 -14.28
N VAL A 108 -5.02 15.06 -14.46
CA VAL A 108 -4.33 15.24 -15.74
C VAL A 108 -3.25 14.19 -15.94
N ARG A 109 -3.11 13.70 -17.18
CA ARG A 109 -2.01 12.87 -17.65
C ARG A 109 -1.42 13.44 -18.94
N VAL A 110 -0.11 13.30 -19.12
CA VAL A 110 0.55 13.55 -20.41
C VAL A 110 0.14 12.45 -21.39
N LEU A 111 -0.57 12.83 -22.46
CA LEU A 111 -1.01 11.91 -23.51
C LEU A 111 0.07 11.72 -24.56
N ASP A 112 0.64 12.83 -25.03
CA ASP A 112 1.65 12.84 -26.08
C ASP A 112 2.59 14.05 -25.91
N ARG A 113 3.86 13.87 -26.28
CA ARG A 113 4.89 14.91 -26.26
C ARG A 113 5.72 14.80 -27.53
N GLN A 114 5.49 15.71 -28.47
CA GLN A 114 6.25 15.80 -29.70
C GLN A 114 7.52 16.62 -29.45
N ARG A 115 8.66 16.08 -29.89
CA ARG A 115 9.97 16.75 -29.80
C ARG A 115 10.55 16.93 -31.19
N SER A 116 11.29 18.00 -31.39
CA SER A 116 12.11 18.21 -32.59
C SER A 116 13.15 17.09 -32.69
N SER A 117 13.26 16.46 -33.85
CA SER A 117 14.30 15.46 -34.10
C SER A 117 15.70 16.08 -34.13
N THR A 118 15.80 17.36 -34.48
CA THR A 118 17.07 18.07 -34.65
C THR A 118 17.55 18.67 -33.35
N ASP A 119 16.64 19.30 -32.59
CA ASP A 119 17.00 20.10 -31.41
C ASP A 119 16.67 19.39 -30.08
N GLY A 120 15.95 18.26 -30.12
CA GLY A 120 15.42 17.58 -28.93
C GLY A 120 14.37 18.36 -28.12
N ARG A 121 14.17 19.64 -28.42
CA ARG A 121 13.20 20.52 -27.75
C ARG A 121 11.75 20.12 -28.04
N THR A 122 10.87 20.33 -27.08
CA THR A 122 9.43 20.05 -27.23
C THR A 122 8.79 20.99 -28.24
N LEU A 123 8.03 20.43 -29.18
CA LEU A 123 7.24 21.16 -30.18
C LEU A 123 5.77 21.27 -29.78
N SER A 124 5.22 20.22 -29.17
CA SER A 124 3.85 20.25 -28.68
C SER A 124 3.65 19.27 -27.53
N LEU A 125 2.74 19.61 -26.63
CA LEU A 125 2.36 18.80 -25.48
C LEU A 125 0.83 18.62 -25.48
N ARG A 126 0.38 17.37 -25.46
CA ARG A 126 -1.04 17.01 -25.29
C ARG A 126 -1.27 16.49 -23.88
N LEU A 127 -2.09 17.21 -23.11
CA LEU A 127 -2.50 16.83 -21.77
C LEU A 127 -3.98 16.41 -21.82
N GLY A 128 -4.37 15.42 -21.04
CA GLY A 128 -5.78 15.00 -21.00
C GLY A 128 -6.15 14.26 -19.73
N CYS A 129 -7.39 13.81 -19.66
CA CYS A 129 -7.91 13.14 -18.48
C CYS A 129 -7.17 11.82 -18.19
N ASN A 130 -7.01 11.44 -16.91
CA ASN A 130 -6.45 10.14 -16.54
C ASN A 130 -7.30 8.95 -17.04
N LYS A 131 -8.62 9.17 -17.19
CA LYS A 131 -9.56 8.19 -17.76
C LYS A 131 -9.55 8.16 -19.29
N GLU A 132 -8.64 8.87 -19.96
CA GLU A 132 -8.53 8.93 -21.43
C GLU A 132 -8.14 7.59 -22.07
N GLY A 133 -8.85 7.29 -23.16
CA GLY A 133 -8.60 6.18 -24.07
C GLY A 133 -9.17 4.84 -23.59
N PHE A 134 -8.96 3.79 -24.38
CA PHE A 134 -9.32 2.43 -24.00
C PHE A 134 -8.05 1.63 -23.71
N LYS A 135 -8.15 0.61 -22.85
CA LYS A 135 -7.05 -0.35 -22.71
C LYS A 135 -6.77 -0.93 -24.09
N ARG A 136 -5.52 -0.83 -24.56
CA ARG A 136 -5.10 -1.67 -25.69
C ARG A 136 -5.29 -3.12 -25.21
N PRO A 137 -6.03 -3.97 -25.93
CA PRO A 137 -6.06 -5.39 -25.60
C PRO A 137 -4.60 -5.85 -25.55
N GLY A 138 -4.18 -6.33 -24.39
CA GLY A 138 -2.80 -6.76 -24.20
C GLY A 138 -2.46 -7.71 -25.35
N ARG A 139 -1.36 -7.45 -26.05
CA ARG A 139 -0.82 -8.45 -26.98
C ARG A 139 -0.61 -9.71 -26.14
N ARG A 140 -1.48 -10.71 -26.34
CA ARG A 140 -1.23 -12.07 -25.90
C ARG A 140 0.01 -12.48 -26.69
N GLY A 141 1.19 -12.21 -26.13
CA GLY A 141 2.41 -12.87 -26.57
C GLY A 141 2.14 -14.36 -26.43
N SER A 142 2.38 -15.10 -27.50
CA SER A 142 2.24 -16.55 -27.60
C SER A 142 3.16 -17.32 -26.66
N ASP A 143 3.96 -16.65 -25.83
CA ASP A 143 5.01 -17.27 -25.05
C ASP A 143 4.62 -17.20 -23.57
N GLY A 144 4.17 -18.36 -23.07
CA GLY A 144 3.71 -18.57 -21.71
C GLY A 144 4.82 -18.34 -20.68
N VAL A 145 4.97 -17.09 -20.23
CA VAL A 145 5.54 -16.78 -18.91
C VAL A 145 4.64 -15.71 -18.29
N GLU A 146 3.86 -16.13 -17.28
CA GLU A 146 2.97 -15.27 -16.50
C GLU A 146 3.76 -14.14 -15.82
N ASN A 147 3.93 -13.01 -16.50
CA ASN A 147 4.44 -11.80 -15.87
C ASN A 147 3.30 -11.06 -15.15
N LYS A 148 2.69 -11.72 -14.16
CA LYS A 148 1.59 -11.20 -13.32
C LYS A 148 2.01 -10.01 -12.43
N LYS A 149 3.30 -9.71 -12.32
CA LYS A 149 3.83 -8.64 -11.43
C LYS A 149 3.82 -7.23 -12.03
N ARG A 150 3.51 -7.04 -13.32
CA ARG A 150 3.50 -5.70 -13.96
C ARG A 150 2.13 -5.04 -14.08
N ASN A 151 1.05 -5.69 -13.64
CA ASN A 151 -0.28 -5.05 -13.56
C ASN A 151 -0.36 -4.13 -12.33
N ARG A 152 0.42 -3.04 -12.35
CA ARG A 152 0.26 -1.92 -11.43
C ARG A 152 -1.05 -1.21 -11.76
N GLY A 153 -2.15 -1.67 -11.14
CA GLY A 153 -3.46 -1.07 -11.24
C GLY A 153 -4.11 -1.27 -12.60
N ALA A 154 -5.25 -1.95 -12.65
CA ALA A 154 -6.10 -1.93 -13.82
C ALA A 154 -6.44 -0.46 -14.14
N SER A 155 -5.81 0.15 -15.16
CA SER A 155 -6.14 1.53 -15.52
C SER A 155 -7.60 1.57 -15.97
N PHE A 156 -8.48 2.14 -15.16
CA PHE A 156 -9.90 2.29 -15.46
C PHE A 156 -10.06 3.44 -16.46
N ARG A 157 -9.66 3.18 -17.71
CA ARG A 157 -9.79 4.15 -18.81
C ARG A 157 -11.15 3.89 -19.46
N GLU A 158 -12.00 4.90 -19.39
CA GLU A 158 -13.41 4.84 -19.81
C GLU A 158 -13.60 5.41 -21.22
N GLY A 159 -12.51 5.68 -21.96
CA GLY A 159 -12.60 6.33 -23.26
C GLY A 159 -12.87 7.82 -23.19
N CYS A 160 -12.46 8.50 -22.10
CA CYS A 160 -12.56 9.95 -22.03
C CYS A 160 -11.77 10.62 -23.17
N ASN A 161 -12.26 11.77 -23.62
CA ASN A 161 -11.73 12.58 -24.73
C ASN A 161 -11.27 13.98 -24.29
N ALA A 162 -11.49 14.37 -23.04
CA ALA A 162 -11.11 15.67 -22.49
C ALA A 162 -9.59 15.87 -22.55
N ALA A 163 -9.16 16.85 -23.34
CA ALA A 163 -7.76 17.12 -23.60
C ALA A 163 -7.50 18.56 -24.02
N ILE A 164 -6.29 19.04 -23.71
CA ILE A 164 -5.71 20.27 -24.23
C ILE A 164 -4.45 19.95 -25.03
N LEU A 165 -4.27 20.63 -26.15
CA LEU A 165 -3.06 20.59 -26.97
C LEU A 165 -2.41 21.97 -26.95
N VAL A 166 -1.18 22.04 -26.46
CA VAL A 166 -0.37 23.25 -26.53
C VAL A 166 0.77 23.05 -27.53
N LYS A 167 1.01 24.06 -28.35
CA LYS A 167 2.05 24.07 -29.38
C LYS A 167 3.03 25.20 -29.10
N ARG A 168 4.30 24.92 -29.34
CA ARG A 168 5.36 25.92 -29.32
C ARG A 168 5.28 26.76 -30.58
N GLU A 169 5.18 28.06 -30.41
CA GLU A 169 5.26 29.05 -31.47
C GLU A 169 6.62 29.75 -31.40
N ARG A 170 7.33 29.79 -32.53
CA ARG A 170 8.58 30.55 -32.64
C ARG A 170 8.21 31.97 -33.04
N ALA A 171 8.18 32.89 -32.08
CA ALA A 171 8.07 34.31 -32.37
C ALA A 171 9.39 34.78 -33.02
N GLU A 172 9.41 34.77 -34.35
CA GLU A 172 10.57 35.08 -35.21
C GLU A 172 11.25 36.43 -34.87
N LYS A 173 10.52 37.34 -34.22
CA LYS A 173 10.98 38.71 -33.91
C LYS A 173 11.45 38.95 -32.47
N ARG A 174 11.27 38.01 -31.52
CA ARG A 174 11.59 38.27 -30.09
C ARG A 174 12.49 37.24 -29.42
N GLY A 175 12.81 36.11 -30.03
CA GLY A 175 13.66 35.07 -29.42
C GLY A 175 13.05 34.41 -28.16
N VAL A 176 11.87 34.87 -27.72
CA VAL A 176 11.11 34.29 -26.61
C VAL A 176 10.27 33.13 -27.15
N GLU A 177 10.43 31.96 -26.56
CA GLU A 177 9.61 30.79 -26.88
C GLU A 177 8.22 30.97 -26.26
N MET A 178 7.18 30.91 -27.08
CA MET A 178 5.79 31.03 -26.62
C MET A 178 5.04 29.72 -26.82
N TRP A 179 4.09 29.44 -25.93
CA TRP A 179 3.30 28.22 -25.93
C TRP A 179 1.82 28.57 -26.04
N MET A 180 1.19 28.22 -27.16
CA MET A 180 -0.21 28.54 -27.42
C MET A 180 -1.11 27.31 -27.28
N VAL A 181 -2.29 27.49 -26.70
CA VAL A 181 -3.38 26.49 -26.75
C VAL A 181 -3.89 26.37 -28.18
N ALA A 182 -3.54 25.27 -28.84
CA ALA A 182 -3.97 24.98 -30.21
C ALA A 182 -5.32 24.26 -30.27
N ARG A 183 -5.65 23.44 -29.27
CA ARG A 183 -6.94 22.74 -29.16
C ARG A 183 -7.32 22.53 -27.71
N PHE A 184 -8.61 22.60 -27.42
CA PHE A 184 -9.18 22.29 -26.12
C PHE A 184 -10.50 21.54 -26.30
N VAL A 185 -10.65 20.42 -25.58
CA VAL A 185 -11.85 19.59 -25.52
C VAL A 185 -12.25 19.50 -24.05
N LYS A 186 -13.42 20.06 -23.73
CA LYS A 186 -13.96 20.16 -22.37
C LYS A 186 -14.75 18.92 -21.97
N GLU A 187 -15.38 18.27 -22.95
CA GLU A 187 -16.35 17.21 -22.69
C GLU A 187 -15.69 16.00 -22.03
N HIS A 188 -16.32 15.50 -20.97
CA HIS A 188 -15.98 14.25 -20.30
C HIS A 188 -17.11 13.24 -20.48
N TYR A 189 -16.76 11.98 -20.75
CA TYR A 189 -17.74 10.89 -20.85
C TYR A 189 -17.88 10.08 -19.56
N HIS A 190 -17.58 10.72 -18.44
CA HIS A 190 -17.71 10.17 -17.11
C HIS A 190 -18.06 11.29 -16.12
N PRO A 191 -18.74 10.97 -15.00
CA PRO A 191 -18.97 11.94 -13.95
C PRO A 191 -17.64 12.55 -13.48
N LEU A 192 -17.61 13.88 -13.40
CA LEU A 192 -16.54 14.62 -12.77
C LEU A 192 -16.83 14.73 -11.29
N LEU A 193 -15.84 14.43 -10.45
CA LEU A 193 -15.94 14.69 -9.03
C LEU A 193 -15.59 16.17 -8.82
N ALA A 194 -16.52 17.05 -9.19
CA ALA A 194 -16.36 18.48 -8.97
C ALA A 194 -15.96 18.69 -7.51
N SER A 195 -14.71 19.10 -7.31
CA SER A 195 -14.20 19.35 -5.97
C SER A 195 -14.83 20.65 -5.52
N THR A 196 -16.06 20.58 -5.02
CA THR A 196 -16.60 21.62 -4.15
C THR A 196 -15.72 21.59 -2.90
N ASN A 197 -14.60 22.32 -3.00
CA ASN A 197 -13.50 22.39 -2.06
C ASN A 197 -12.69 21.08 -1.97
N GLY A 198 -11.39 21.24 -1.72
CA GLY A 198 -10.32 20.30 -2.10
C GLY A 198 -10.44 18.88 -1.57
N PHE A 199 -9.79 17.95 -2.28
CA PHE A 199 -9.36 16.64 -1.76
C PHE A 199 -10.42 15.97 -0.90
N SER A 200 -11.53 15.48 -1.47
CA SER A 200 -12.59 14.69 -0.81
C SER A 200 -12.36 14.47 0.69
N THR A 201 -12.55 15.54 1.48
CA THR A 201 -12.68 15.45 2.91
C THR A 201 -14.09 14.93 3.11
N THR A 202 -14.25 13.62 2.93
CA THR A 202 -15.01 12.91 3.96
C THR A 202 -14.52 13.49 5.28
N PRO A 203 -15.38 13.98 6.19
CA PRO A 203 -14.94 14.62 7.42
C PRO A 203 -13.82 13.77 7.97
N VAL A 204 -12.62 14.34 8.13
CA VAL A 204 -11.41 13.57 8.50
C VAL A 204 -11.71 12.65 9.69
N GLY A 205 -12.60 13.12 10.57
CA GLY A 205 -13.19 12.35 11.66
C GLY A 205 -13.95 11.06 11.31
N ASP A 206 -14.57 10.88 10.14
CA ASP A 206 -15.32 9.64 9.86
C ASP A 206 -14.42 8.46 9.46
N LYS A 207 -13.33 8.74 8.73
CA LYS A 207 -12.30 7.73 8.47
C LYS A 207 -11.50 7.43 9.73
N ASP A 208 -11.15 8.45 10.50
CA ASP A 208 -10.43 8.28 11.76
C ASP A 208 -11.27 7.55 12.82
N LYS A 209 -12.57 7.84 12.91
CA LYS A 209 -13.52 7.05 13.72
C LYS A 209 -13.53 5.60 13.30
N LYS A 210 -13.57 5.32 11.98
CA LYS A 210 -13.59 3.92 11.51
C LYS A 210 -12.28 3.20 11.80
N ILE A 211 -11.16 3.91 11.69
CA ILE A 211 -9.85 3.40 12.08
C ILE A 211 -9.84 3.05 13.57
N GLU A 212 -10.34 3.94 14.42
CA GLU A 212 -10.35 3.73 15.88
C GLU A 212 -11.31 2.59 16.29
N GLU A 213 -12.48 2.52 15.68
CA GLU A 213 -13.42 1.40 15.86
C GLU A 213 -12.75 0.06 15.51
N LEU A 214 -12.10 -0.03 14.35
CA LEU A 214 -11.42 -1.25 13.92
C LEU A 214 -10.24 -1.61 14.83
N LYS A 215 -9.48 -0.63 15.33
CA LYS A 215 -8.43 -0.88 16.33
C LYS A 215 -8.99 -1.46 17.62
N SER A 216 -10.10 -0.90 18.12
CA SER A 216 -10.74 -1.39 19.34
C SER A 216 -11.25 -2.83 19.17
N GLU A 217 -11.74 -3.18 17.98
CA GLU A 217 -12.19 -4.53 17.66
C GLU A 217 -11.02 -5.52 17.57
N ILE A 218 -9.88 -5.11 16.99
CA ILE A 218 -8.66 -5.93 16.96
C ILE A 218 -8.16 -6.19 18.39
N GLU A 219 -8.13 -5.16 19.24
CA GLU A 219 -7.70 -5.27 20.63
C GLU A 219 -8.58 -6.25 21.41
N ARG A 220 -9.90 -6.16 21.24
CA ARG A 220 -10.85 -7.11 21.85
C ARG A 220 -10.59 -8.55 21.41
N GLN A 221 -10.29 -8.79 20.14
CA GLN A 221 -9.97 -10.12 19.63
C GLN A 221 -8.63 -10.63 20.16
N ASN A 222 -7.62 -9.78 20.27
CA ASN A 222 -6.32 -10.13 20.85
C ASN A 222 -6.48 -10.58 22.31
N GLN A 223 -7.26 -9.86 23.11
CA GLN A 223 -7.55 -10.22 24.51
C GLN A 223 -8.25 -11.58 24.63
N LEU A 224 -9.23 -11.85 23.77
CA LEU A 224 -9.87 -13.16 23.72
C LEU A 224 -8.88 -14.27 23.36
N CYS A 225 -8.06 -14.05 22.34
CA CYS A 225 -7.01 -14.99 21.93
C CYS A 225 -6.02 -15.27 23.07
N GLU A 226 -5.61 -14.25 23.84
CA GLU A 226 -4.74 -14.42 24.99
C GLU A 226 -5.40 -15.25 26.10
N ALA A 227 -6.67 -15.02 26.39
CA ALA A 227 -7.42 -15.79 27.38
C ALA A 227 -7.51 -17.28 26.98
N TYR A 228 -7.78 -17.57 25.71
CA TYR A 228 -7.78 -18.95 25.20
C TYR A 228 -6.38 -19.56 25.26
N ARG A 229 -5.34 -18.82 24.90
CA ARG A 229 -3.95 -19.28 24.99
C ARG A 229 -3.56 -19.61 26.42
N GLN A 230 -3.96 -18.79 27.40
CA GLN A 230 -3.71 -19.09 28.81
C GLN A 230 -4.43 -20.34 29.28
N LYS A 231 -5.70 -20.55 28.88
CA LYS A 231 -6.43 -21.78 29.22
C LYS A 231 -5.72 -23.02 28.66
N LEU A 232 -5.28 -22.96 27.41
CA LEU A 232 -4.53 -24.06 26.78
C LEU A 232 -3.20 -24.32 27.49
N LEU A 233 -2.46 -23.27 27.87
CA LEU A 233 -1.22 -23.43 28.62
C LEU A 233 -1.43 -24.08 29.98
N ARG A 234 -2.46 -23.66 30.74
CA ARG A 234 -2.80 -24.27 32.03
C ARG A 234 -3.17 -25.74 31.89
N PHE A 235 -3.93 -26.08 30.84
CA PHE A 235 -4.29 -27.46 30.55
C PHE A 235 -3.05 -28.29 30.22
N ALA A 236 -2.20 -27.81 29.30
CA ALA A 236 -0.97 -28.49 28.92
C ALA A 236 -0.06 -28.75 30.13
N SER A 237 0.17 -27.72 30.97
CA SER A 237 0.97 -27.88 32.19
C SER A 237 0.36 -28.88 33.18
N GLY A 238 -0.97 -28.92 33.28
CA GLY A 238 -1.67 -29.87 34.15
C GLY A 238 -1.46 -31.32 33.69
N VAL A 239 -1.55 -31.57 32.38
CA VAL A 239 -1.30 -32.89 31.80
C VAL A 239 0.15 -33.31 32.00
N GLU A 240 1.11 -32.41 31.78
CA GLU A 240 2.54 -32.69 31.98
C GLU A 240 2.85 -33.04 33.43
N GLN A 241 2.27 -32.31 34.39
CA GLN A 241 2.44 -32.59 35.81
C GLN A 241 1.90 -33.97 36.18
N GLN A 242 0.66 -34.29 35.77
CA GLN A 242 0.05 -35.59 36.04
C GLN A 242 0.86 -36.74 35.43
N ASN A 243 1.36 -36.56 34.20
CA ASN A 243 2.21 -37.54 33.54
C ASN A 243 3.54 -37.74 34.30
N GLY A 244 4.14 -36.66 34.81
CA GLY A 244 5.32 -36.71 35.67
C GLY A 244 5.09 -37.49 36.96
N GLU A 245 4.00 -37.22 37.67
CA GLU A 245 3.63 -37.92 38.91
C GLU A 245 3.37 -39.41 38.68
N LEU A 246 2.66 -39.77 37.61
CA LEU A 246 2.43 -41.16 37.23
C LEU A 246 3.74 -41.88 36.90
N SER A 247 4.63 -41.22 36.15
CA SER A 247 5.95 -41.76 35.82
C SER A 247 6.78 -42.06 37.06
N LEU A 248 6.81 -41.15 38.04
CA LEU A 248 7.51 -41.36 39.31
C LEU A 248 6.93 -42.55 40.09
N LYS A 249 5.60 -42.67 40.18
CA LYS A 249 4.94 -43.80 40.85
C LYS A 249 5.29 -45.13 40.16
N VAL A 250 5.30 -45.17 38.83
CA VAL A 250 5.70 -46.34 38.06
C VAL A 250 7.16 -46.71 38.32
N GLN A 251 8.07 -45.73 38.32
CA GLN A 251 9.49 -45.97 38.64
C GLN A 251 9.66 -46.59 40.02
N ILE A 252 8.97 -46.07 41.03
CA ILE A 252 9.01 -46.62 42.40
C ILE A 252 8.52 -48.07 42.43
N ILE A 253 7.44 -48.40 41.72
CA ILE A 253 6.92 -49.77 41.65
C ILE A 253 7.92 -50.69 40.96
N VAL A 254 8.50 -50.27 39.84
CA VAL A 254 9.52 -51.03 39.10
C VAL A 254 10.75 -51.30 39.97
N GLU A 255 11.23 -50.31 40.72
CA GLU A 255 12.35 -50.49 41.66
C GLU A 255 12.03 -51.49 42.77
N LYS A 256 10.81 -51.41 43.34
CA LYS A 256 10.35 -52.38 44.36
C LYS A 256 10.30 -53.80 43.81
N ILE A 257 9.74 -54.00 42.61
CA ILE A 257 9.67 -55.30 41.96
C ILE A 257 11.09 -55.84 41.71
N ARG A 258 11.99 -55.02 41.14
CA ARG A 258 13.38 -55.42 40.88
C ARG A 258 14.12 -55.82 42.16
N LYS A 259 13.88 -55.11 43.27
CA LYS A 259 14.44 -55.46 44.58
C LYS A 259 13.91 -56.82 45.05
N PHE A 260 12.60 -57.02 44.98
CA PHE A 260 11.97 -58.30 45.37
C PHE A 260 12.46 -59.49 44.51
N GLU A 261 12.61 -59.29 43.20
CA GLU A 261 13.15 -60.29 42.28
C GLU A 261 14.59 -60.68 42.64
N SER A 262 15.44 -59.71 42.97
CA SER A 262 16.83 -59.97 43.38
C SER A 262 16.94 -60.67 44.74
N GLU A 263 16.05 -60.36 45.69
CA GLU A 263 15.93 -61.11 46.97
C GLU A 263 15.49 -62.56 46.73
N THR A 264 14.53 -62.78 45.83
CA THR A 264 14.01 -64.12 45.50
C THR A 264 15.03 -64.98 44.74
N GLN A 265 15.83 -64.38 43.85
CA GLN A 265 16.90 -65.07 43.13
C GLN A 265 18.07 -65.48 44.02
N ARG A 266 18.30 -64.78 45.14
CA ARG A 266 19.38 -65.09 46.09
C ARG A 266 19.04 -66.23 47.06
N CYS A 267 17.77 -66.63 47.14
CA CYS A 267 17.27 -67.73 47.97
C CYS A 267 17.08 -69.05 47.21
N LYS A 268 17.47 -69.09 45.92
CA LYS A 268 17.58 -70.31 45.11
C LYS A 268 19.04 -70.67 44.91
#